data_AF-A0A485JB82-F1
#
_entry.id   AF-A0A485JB82-F1
#
_cell.length_a   1.000
_cell.length_b   1.000
_cell.length_c   1.000
_cell.angle_alpha   90.00
_cell.angle_beta   90.00
_cell.angle_gamma   90.00
#
_symmetry.space_group_name_H-M   'P 1'
#
loop_
_entity.id
_entity.type
_entity.pdbx_description
1 polymer ?
#
loop_
_entity_poly.entity_id
_entity_poly.type
_entity_poly.pdbx_seq_one_letter_code
_entity_poly.pdbx_strand_id
1 'polypeptide(L)'
;MLQISSYWQPGEFVSINLLPDVDLETFLNEQRNAHPNQSLKNTLAVHLPKRLVERLQQLGQIPDVSLKQLNVRDQQALISTLTDWRVHPTALKAIALPK
;
A
#
# COMPACT_ATOMS: atom_id res chain seq x y z
N MET A 1 1.53 24.18 -2.01
CA MET A 1 0.65 24.25 -0.81
C MET A 1 -0.51 23.27 -1.04
N LEU A 2 -0.42 22.04 -0.52
CA LEU A 2 -1.55 21.09 -0.49
C LEU A 2 -1.96 20.99 0.98
N GLN A 3 -3.17 21.46 1.30
CA GLN A 3 -3.69 21.37 2.66
C GLN A 3 -4.02 19.91 2.96
N ILE A 4 -3.34 19.39 3.98
CA ILE A 4 -3.60 18.11 4.60
C ILE A 4 -5.01 18.21 5.19
N SER A 5 -5.98 17.59 4.54
CA SER A 5 -7.33 17.43 5.08
C SER A 5 -7.26 16.60 6.35
N SER A 6 -7.08 17.33 7.45
CA SER A 6 -7.08 16.88 8.82
C SER A 6 -8.54 16.75 9.27
N TYR A 7 -9.20 15.66 8.91
CA TYR A 7 -10.52 15.31 9.44
C TYR A 7 -10.44 13.94 10.09
N TRP A 8 -9.80 13.89 11.26
CA TRP A 8 -9.73 12.71 12.10
C TRP A 8 -10.77 12.83 13.21
N GLN A 9 -11.86 12.07 13.13
CA GLN A 9 -12.77 11.87 14.26
C GLN A 9 -12.52 10.47 14.85
N PRO A 10 -12.26 10.36 16.17
CA PRO A 10 -11.98 9.08 16.81
C PRO A 10 -13.25 8.23 16.87
N GLY A 11 -13.29 7.15 16.10
CA GLY A 11 -14.40 6.18 16.09
C GLY A 11 -14.80 5.66 14.71
N GLU A 12 -14.34 6.29 13.63
CA GLU A 12 -14.73 5.93 12.27
C GLU A 12 -13.59 5.24 11.50
N PHE A 13 -13.95 4.28 10.65
CA PHE A 13 -13.01 3.65 9.72
C PHE A 13 -12.64 4.67 8.64
N VAL A 14 -11.41 5.17 8.66
CA VAL A 14 -10.95 6.11 7.63
C VAL A 14 -10.36 5.32 6.48
N SER A 15 -11.01 5.37 5.33
CA SER A 15 -10.43 4.96 4.05
C SER A 15 -9.49 6.05 3.57
N ILE A 16 -8.20 5.73 3.48
CA ILE A 16 -7.18 6.62 2.96
C ILE A 16 -6.74 6.08 1.61
N ASN A 17 -6.84 6.91 0.58
CA ASN A 17 -6.15 6.62 -0.66
C ASN A 17 -4.66 6.87 -0.43
N LEU A 18 -3.88 5.79 -0.39
CA LEU A 18 -2.44 5.85 -0.16
C LEU A 18 -1.68 6.42 -1.36
N LEU A 19 -2.25 6.34 -2.56
CA LEU A 19 -1.60 6.69 -3.82
C LEU A 19 -2.57 7.38 -4.79
N PRO A 20 -3.13 8.55 -4.42
CA PRO A 20 -4.10 9.25 -5.28
C PRO A 20 -3.49 9.84 -6.55
N ASP A 21 -2.16 10.00 -6.59
CA ASP A 21 -1.41 10.60 -7.69
C ASP A 21 -0.68 9.57 -8.57
N VAL A 22 -0.73 8.27 -8.20
CA VAL A 22 0.04 7.22 -8.88
C VAL A 22 -0.90 6.16 -9.46
N ASP A 23 -0.87 6.05 -10.79
CA ASP A 23 -1.51 4.95 -11.52
C ASP A 23 -0.74 3.64 -11.33
N LEU A 24 -1.06 2.93 -10.25
CA LEU A 24 -0.40 1.69 -9.88
C LEU A 24 -0.51 0.62 -10.97
N GLU A 25 -1.62 0.63 -11.72
CA GLU A 25 -1.85 -0.33 -12.79
C GLU A 25 -0.84 -0.16 -13.91
N THR A 26 -0.70 1.08 -14.40
CA THR A 26 0.28 1.45 -15.43
C THR A 26 1.69 1.20 -14.93
N PHE A 27 2.01 1.65 -13.71
CA PHE A 27 3.34 1.46 -13.12
C PHE A 27 3.73 -0.02 -12.99
N LEU A 28 2.83 -0.88 -12.50
CA LEU A 28 3.09 -2.32 -12.40
C LEU A 28 3.29 -2.94 -13.77
N ASN A 29 2.55 -2.50 -14.79
CA ASN A 29 2.70 -3.00 -16.15
C ASN A 29 4.03 -2.58 -16.78
N GLU A 30 4.45 -1.32 -16.57
CA GLU A 30 5.77 -0.83 -16.99
C GLU A 30 6.90 -1.61 -16.31
N GLN A 31 6.82 -1.76 -14.99
CA GLN A 31 7.81 -2.50 -14.21
C GLN A 31 7.83 -3.98 -14.56
N ARG A 32 6.69 -4.57 -14.93
CA ARG A 32 6.64 -5.96 -15.41
C ARG A 32 7.35 -6.12 -16.75
N ASN A 33 7.28 -5.12 -17.62
CA ASN A 33 8.00 -5.13 -18.90
C ASN A 33 9.50 -4.86 -18.72
N ALA A 34 9.86 -3.90 -17.87
CA ALA A 34 11.26 -3.55 -17.61
C ALA A 34 12.00 -4.61 -16.78
N HIS A 35 11.34 -5.12 -15.73
CA HIS A 35 11.91 -6.01 -14.72
C HIS A 35 10.93 -7.14 -14.34
N PRO A 36 10.65 -8.10 -15.25
CA PRO A 36 9.68 -9.18 -15.01
C PRO A 36 10.01 -10.08 -13.82
N ASN A 37 11.30 -10.22 -13.49
CA ASN A 37 11.79 -11.03 -12.38
C ASN A 37 11.85 -10.25 -11.05
N GLN A 38 11.45 -8.98 -11.03
CA GLN A 38 11.41 -8.19 -9.81
C GLN A 38 10.24 -8.63 -8.93
N SER A 39 10.47 -8.73 -7.62
CA SER A 39 9.42 -9.04 -6.64
C SER A 39 8.42 -7.88 -6.55
N LEU A 40 7.12 -8.20 -6.54
CA LEU A 40 6.04 -7.23 -6.39
C LEU A 40 6.28 -6.33 -5.15
N LYS A 41 6.71 -6.93 -4.04
CA LYS A 41 6.99 -6.20 -2.80
C LYS A 41 8.04 -5.12 -3.00
N ASN A 42 9.06 -5.40 -3.79
CA ASN A 42 10.19 -4.49 -4.00
C ASN A 42 9.76 -3.32 -4.88
N THR A 43 8.94 -3.60 -5.90
CA THR A 43 8.31 -2.59 -6.76
C THR A 43 7.38 -1.67 -5.95
N LEU A 44 6.56 -2.25 -5.07
CA LEU A 44 5.67 -1.47 -4.21
C LEU A 44 6.44 -0.67 -3.16
N ALA A 45 7.54 -1.20 -2.62
CA ALA A 45 8.37 -0.52 -1.64
C ALA A 45 9.10 0.73 -2.19
N VAL A 46 9.06 0.97 -3.50
CA VAL A 46 9.57 2.22 -4.12
C VAL A 46 8.62 3.38 -3.86
N HIS A 47 7.31 3.14 -3.91
CA HIS A 47 6.28 4.18 -3.74
C HIS A 47 5.59 4.12 -2.38
N LEU A 48 5.58 2.95 -1.73
CA LEU A 48 4.96 2.72 -0.44
C LEU A 48 6.01 2.47 0.65
N PRO A 49 5.75 2.87 1.90
CA PRO A 49 6.63 2.54 3.02
C PRO A 49 6.78 1.01 3.15
N LYS A 50 8.03 0.54 3.29
CA LYS A 50 8.35 -0.88 3.42
C LYS A 50 7.53 -1.60 4.50
N ARG A 51 7.28 -0.90 5.62
CA ARG A 51 6.45 -1.41 6.74
C ARG A 51 5.01 -1.71 6.32
N LEU A 52 4.43 -0.91 5.42
CA LEU A 52 3.08 -1.12 4.90
C LEU A 52 3.05 -2.36 4.00
N VAL A 53 4.01 -2.50 3.10
CA VAL A 53 4.15 -3.67 2.22
C VAL A 53 4.29 -4.95 3.04
N GLU A 54 5.11 -4.94 4.10
CA GLU A 54 5.25 -6.08 5.02
C GLU A 54 3.93 -6.43 5.72
N ARG A 55 3.17 -5.43 6.18
CA ARG A 55 1.85 -5.66 6.79
C ARG A 55 0.87 -6.27 5.79
N LEU A 56 0.82 -5.75 4.57
CA LEU A 56 -0.09 -6.27 3.55
C LEU A 56 0.29 -7.70 3.12
N GLN A 57 1.59 -8.04 3.10
CA GLN A 57 2.04 -9.42 2.96
C GLN A 57 1.60 -10.31 4.13
N GLN A 58 1.78 -9.86 5.38
CA GLN A 58 1.33 -10.59 6.58
C GLN A 58 -0.18 -10.84 6.59
N LEU A 59 -0.96 -9.89 6.06
CA LEU A 59 -2.41 -10.00 5.92
C LEU A 59 -2.84 -10.87 4.74
N GLY A 60 -1.92 -11.35 3.91
CA GLY A 60 -2.22 -12.11 2.70
C GLY A 60 -2.87 -11.28 1.58
N GLN A 61 -2.81 -9.95 1.67
CA GLN A 61 -3.36 -9.04 0.65
C GLN A 61 -2.42 -8.85 -0.54
N ILE A 62 -1.12 -9.12 -0.35
CA ILE A 62 -0.12 -9.09 -1.42
C ILE A 62 0.52 -10.46 -1.54
N PRO A 63 0.43 -11.10 -2.72
CA PRO A 63 1.17 -12.33 -2.96
C PRO A 63 2.67 -12.05 -3.02
N ASP A 64 3.48 -12.87 -2.34
CA ASP A 64 4.94 -12.81 -2.43
C ASP A 64 5.42 -13.48 -3.73
N VAL A 65 5.17 -12.81 -4.85
CA VAL A 65 5.50 -13.30 -6.19
C VAL A 65 6.25 -12.24 -7.00
N SER A 66 6.85 -12.67 -8.10
CA SER A 66 7.46 -11.76 -9.07
C SER A 66 6.39 -11.05 -9.91
N LEU A 67 6.70 -9.88 -10.48
CA LEU A 67 5.78 -9.14 -11.34
C LEU A 67 5.26 -9.98 -12.53
N LYS A 68 6.09 -10.88 -13.08
CA LYS A 68 5.67 -11.82 -14.14
C LYS A 68 4.64 -12.86 -13.68
N GLN A 69 4.65 -13.23 -12.41
CA GLN A 69 3.72 -14.20 -11.81
C GLN A 69 2.48 -13.53 -11.22
N LEU A 70 2.46 -12.20 -11.18
CA LEU A 70 1.32 -11.44 -10.69
C LEU A 70 0.18 -11.49 -11.72
N ASN A 71 -0.97 -11.98 -11.29
CA ASN A 71 -2.17 -11.97 -12.11
C ASN A 71 -2.89 -10.62 -12.01
N VAL A 72 -3.65 -10.29 -13.04
CA VAL A 72 -4.46 -9.05 -13.08
C VAL A 72 -5.45 -8.98 -11.92
N ARG A 73 -6.01 -10.12 -11.49
CA ARG A 73 -6.92 -10.18 -10.33
C ARG A 73 -6.23 -9.76 -9.03
N ASP A 74 -5.05 -10.28 -8.76
CA ASP A 74 -4.28 -9.94 -7.56
C ASP A 74 -3.83 -8.47 -7.59
N GLN A 75 -3.45 -7.98 -8.76
CA GLN A 75 -3.13 -6.59 -8.98
C GLN A 75 -4.33 -5.66 -8.73
N GLN A 76 -5.51 -5.98 -9.23
CA GLN A 76 -6.72 -5.18 -8.98
C GLN A 76 -7.15 -5.21 -7.51
N ALA A 77 -7.02 -6.36 -6.84
CA ALA A 77 -7.28 -6.49 -5.41
C ALA A 77 -6.33 -5.60 -4.61
N LEU A 78 -5.02 -5.63 -4.93
CA LEU A 78 -4.02 -4.76 -4.35
C LEU A 78 -4.37 -3.28 -4.55
N ILE A 79 -4.70 -2.87 -5.77
CA ILE A 79 -5.06 -1.47 -6.08
C ILE A 79 -6.28 -1.05 -5.25
N SER A 80 -7.31 -1.90 -5.18
CA SER A 80 -8.50 -1.63 -4.38
C SER A 80 -8.15 -1.49 -2.89
N THR A 81 -7.30 -2.36 -2.37
CA THR A 81 -6.80 -2.29 -0.99
C THR A 81 -6.03 -1.01 -0.70
N LEU A 82 -5.22 -0.53 -1.64
CA LEU A 82 -4.40 0.67 -1.46
C LEU A 82 -5.21 1.97 -1.61
N THR A 83 -6.23 1.95 -2.47
CA THR A 83 -7.14 3.08 -2.69
C THR A 83 -8.18 3.20 -1.58
N ASP A 84 -8.71 2.09 -1.07
CA ASP A 84 -9.64 2.05 0.07
C ASP A 84 -8.94 1.54 1.34
N TRP A 85 -7.71 2.01 1.62
CA TRP A 85 -6.97 1.48 2.76
C TRP A 85 -7.58 1.98 4.07
N ARG A 86 -8.29 1.09 4.76
CA ARG A 86 -8.93 1.38 6.04
C ARG A 86 -7.94 1.21 7.18
N VAL A 87 -7.52 2.32 7.77
CA VAL A 87 -6.61 2.32 8.91
C VAL A 87 -7.41 2.39 10.19
N HIS A 88 -7.23 1.41 11.06
CA HIS A 88 -7.55 1.61 12.46
C HIS A 88 -6.35 2.27 13.15
N PRO A 89 -6.47 3.50 13.67
CA PRO A 89 -5.34 4.23 14.24
C PRO A 89 -4.90 3.70 15.63
N THR A 90 -5.18 2.45 15.99
CA THR A 90 -4.86 1.90 17.32
C THR A 90 -3.36 1.80 17.63
N ALA A 91 -2.47 2.05 16.66
CA ALA A 91 -1.03 1.82 16.83
C ALA A 91 -0.13 3.08 16.94
N LEU A 92 -0.66 4.30 17.15
CA LEU A 92 0.20 5.48 17.33
C LEU A 92 0.46 5.87 18.80
N LYS A 93 -0.22 5.26 19.78
CA LYS A 93 -0.06 5.63 21.20
C LYS A 93 1.10 4.95 21.96
N ALA A 94 1.90 4.10 21.32
CA ALA A 94 3.00 3.40 22.01
C ALA A 94 4.40 4.02 21.82
N ILE A 95 4.52 5.18 21.16
CA ILE A 95 5.81 5.92 21.04
C ILE A 95 5.90 7.11 22.00
N ALA A 96 4.96 7.25 22.94
CA ALA A 96 5.11 8.17 24.06
C ALA A 96 6.05 7.55 25.11
N LEU A 97 7.32 7.95 25.02
CA LEU A 97 8.36 8.03 26.06
C LEU A 97 8.26 7.09 27.28
N PRO A 98 9.32 6.34 27.58
CA PRO A 98 9.76 6.14 28.96
C PRO A 98 10.93 7.10 29.28
N LYS A 99 10.58 8.11 30.10
CA LYS A 99 11.37 8.93 31.03
C LYS A 99 12.55 9.77 30.53
#